data_AF-A0A4Q5S377-F1
#
_entry.id   AF-A0A4Q5S377-F1
#
_cell.length_a   1.000
_cell.length_b   1.000
_cell.length_c   1.000
_cell.angle_alpha   90.00
_cell.angle_beta   90.00
_cell.angle_gamma   90.00
#
_symmetry.space_group_name_H-M   'P 1'
#
loop_
_entity.id
_entity.type
_entity.pdbx_description
1 polymer ?
#
loop_
_entity_poly.entity_id
_entity_poly.type
_entity_poly.pdbx_seq_one_letter_code
_entity_poly.pdbx_strand_id
1 'polypeptide(L)'
;MWNEGYVSEVDYVHGYFAELSPVRLKLALLSRGISHDVGKDPAYLELGFGQGLSLNINAATSSGQFYGTDFNPSQAAYATQIARASGKPVQVFDDSFEDLERREDLPQFDIITLHGIWSWVSAEARQAIVDIIRDRLKPGGILYVSYNCKPGWAPIEPLRHLLNLHSAKAATGSLLSRVGQSLAFAERLVATNAGYFAQYPAIGDMVNSVSRLDRNYVSHEYFNRHWLPESFSEVSAKLSEAKMDFAASANLIDNMPGLGVPAHCQDLLDEISDAALYETVRDYLVNRQFRRDIFVKGKRQMTALEIADRLDEYAFIALADHKELPLVLATSAGSATLREDVYKPVWKALEAANGAAKSFSEISEAVAGAGVTRTQLAEVLFVLTGRGDIAPASQSASSEEDLSASIALNRALCLRSRYASGANHLAAPRIGAAIPVGRVQQLILLAIWGGAKDVEATVWGWLSAQDERLVRKGETLESAEDNLEEIRTIHAHVAAILLPLLRRLGGAADTAAGDVALTA
;
A
#
# COMPACT_ATOMS: atom_id res chain seq x y z
N MET A 1 21.14 -8.54 20.84
CA MET A 1 21.08 -9.00 19.44
C MET A 1 20.45 -7.84 18.69
N TRP A 2 21.12 -7.24 17.70
CA TRP A 2 20.70 -5.97 17.08
C TRP A 2 19.37 -6.08 16.32
N ASN A 3 18.95 -7.29 15.98
CA ASN A 3 17.76 -7.53 15.18
C ASN A 3 16.47 -7.67 15.99
N GLU A 4 16.49 -7.46 17.32
CA GLU A 4 15.30 -7.44 18.20
C GLU A 4 14.33 -8.63 18.08
N GLY A 5 14.81 -9.77 17.56
CA GLY A 5 13.97 -10.95 17.31
C GLY A 5 13.24 -10.98 15.96
N TYR A 6 13.48 -9.99 15.09
CA TYR A 6 13.13 -10.01 13.68
C TYR A 6 14.13 -10.88 12.88
N VAL A 7 13.63 -11.65 11.92
CA VAL A 7 14.48 -12.45 11.01
C VAL A 7 15.17 -11.50 10.02
N SER A 8 16.37 -11.05 10.37
CA SER A 8 17.17 -10.07 9.60
C SER A 8 18.13 -10.70 8.57
N GLU A 9 18.18 -12.04 8.47
CA GLU A 9 19.10 -12.77 7.58
C GLU A 9 18.61 -12.86 6.12
N VAL A 10 17.47 -12.24 5.79
CA VAL A 10 16.81 -12.35 4.47
C VAL A 10 16.27 -10.99 4.02
N ASP A 11 16.49 -10.64 2.75
CA ASP A 11 16.04 -9.38 2.15
C ASP A 11 14.51 -9.30 2.08
N TYR A 12 13.94 -8.24 2.68
CA TYR A 12 12.50 -7.96 2.69
C TYR A 12 11.99 -7.49 1.33
N VAL A 13 10.71 -7.73 1.05
CA VAL A 13 10.03 -7.40 -0.22
C VAL A 13 10.00 -5.89 -0.46
N HIS A 14 10.15 -5.47 -1.73
CA HIS A 14 10.03 -4.07 -2.14
C HIS A 14 8.54 -3.65 -2.24
N GLY A 15 7.86 -3.59 -1.10
CA GLY A 15 6.45 -3.21 -1.02
C GLY A 15 6.23 -1.71 -1.24
N TYR A 16 5.21 -1.37 -2.04
CA TYR A 16 4.64 -0.03 -2.11
C TYR A 16 3.18 -0.10 -1.66
N PHE A 17 2.76 0.85 -0.84
CA PHE A 17 1.37 0.94 -0.40
C PHE A 17 0.86 2.38 -0.59
N ALA A 18 -0.10 2.53 -1.49
CA ALA A 18 -0.59 3.83 -1.91
C ALA A 18 -1.32 4.59 -0.80
N GLU A 19 -1.84 3.88 0.19
CA GLU A 19 -2.52 4.44 1.36
C GLU A 19 -1.64 5.36 2.20
N LEU A 20 -0.31 5.22 2.11
CA LEU A 20 0.65 6.08 2.82
C LEU A 20 0.79 7.46 2.18
N SER A 21 0.28 7.66 0.95
CA SER A 21 0.36 8.92 0.23
C SER A 21 -0.41 10.03 0.95
N PRO A 22 0.17 11.24 1.11
CA PRO A 22 -0.52 12.38 1.71
C PRO A 22 -1.87 12.71 1.06
N VAL A 23 -1.99 12.63 -0.28
CA VAL A 23 -3.27 12.95 -0.95
C VAL A 23 -4.34 11.92 -0.64
N ARG A 24 -3.97 10.63 -0.50
CA ARG A 24 -4.92 9.56 -0.16
C ARG A 24 -5.36 9.61 1.29
N LEU A 25 -4.46 9.91 2.21
CA LEU A 25 -4.78 10.10 3.63
C LEU A 25 -5.81 11.23 3.82
N LYS A 26 -5.57 12.38 3.18
CA LYS A 26 -6.50 13.52 3.22
C LYS A 26 -7.86 13.19 2.59
N LEU A 27 -7.86 12.48 1.46
CA LEU A 27 -9.11 12.06 0.81
C LEU A 27 -9.92 11.09 1.68
N ALA A 28 -9.26 10.16 2.38
CA ALA A 28 -9.93 9.25 3.31
C ALA A 28 -10.56 9.98 4.50
N LEU A 29 -9.89 10.99 5.05
CA LEU A 29 -10.49 11.85 6.07
C LEU A 29 -11.70 12.63 5.54
N LEU A 30 -11.60 13.19 4.32
CA LEU A 30 -12.72 13.88 3.67
C LEU A 30 -13.93 12.95 3.47
N SER A 31 -13.70 11.68 3.14
CA SER A 31 -14.77 10.68 2.98
C SER A 31 -15.59 10.43 4.27
N ARG A 32 -15.04 10.80 5.43
CA ARG A 32 -15.71 10.74 6.74
C ARG A 32 -16.03 12.14 7.30
N GLY A 33 -15.76 13.21 6.54
CA GLY A 33 -15.94 14.58 6.98
C GLY A 33 -15.05 14.98 8.16
N ILE A 34 -13.85 14.39 8.27
CA ILE A 34 -12.92 14.69 9.36
C ILE A 34 -11.89 15.73 8.92
N SER A 35 -11.74 16.78 9.73
CA SER A 35 -10.76 17.84 9.50
C SER A 35 -9.34 17.44 9.92
N HIS A 36 -8.35 17.98 9.22
CA HIS A 36 -6.92 17.91 9.53
C HIS A 36 -6.29 19.30 9.38
N ASP A 37 -5.08 19.48 9.92
CA ASP A 37 -4.31 20.74 9.81
C ASP A 37 -3.00 20.57 9.02
N VAL A 38 -2.91 19.52 8.21
CA VAL A 38 -1.77 19.29 7.31
C VAL A 38 -1.67 20.40 6.26
N GLY A 39 -0.58 21.17 6.31
CA GLY A 39 -0.29 22.26 5.37
C GLY A 39 0.14 21.80 3.98
N LYS A 40 0.53 22.77 3.14
CA LYS A 40 0.98 22.54 1.75
C LYS A 40 2.38 21.91 1.64
N ASP A 41 3.20 22.05 2.67
CA ASP A 41 4.56 21.53 2.75
C ASP A 41 4.73 20.71 4.03
N PRO A 42 4.13 19.50 4.10
CA PRO A 42 4.08 18.73 5.33
C PRO A 42 5.42 18.11 5.71
N ALA A 43 5.72 18.06 7.01
CA ALA A 43 6.72 17.16 7.54
C ALA A 43 6.12 15.76 7.69
N TYR A 44 6.71 14.77 7.02
CA TYR A 44 6.24 13.40 6.91
C TYR A 44 7.27 12.43 7.52
N LEU A 45 6.82 11.51 8.36
CA LEU A 45 7.64 10.44 8.93
C LEU A 45 7.08 9.05 8.60
N GLU A 46 7.90 8.19 7.99
CA GLU A 46 7.62 6.75 7.82
C GLU A 46 8.40 5.92 8.84
N LEU A 47 7.68 5.19 9.70
CA LEU A 47 8.24 4.28 10.69
C LEU A 47 8.25 2.85 10.15
N GLY A 48 9.45 2.24 10.06
CA GLY A 48 9.63 0.90 9.53
C GLY A 48 9.42 0.84 8.02
N PHE A 49 10.19 1.64 7.26
CA PHE A 49 9.99 1.81 5.82
C PHE A 49 10.43 0.59 4.97
N GLY A 50 11.06 -0.43 5.57
CA GLY A 50 11.54 -1.60 4.82
C GLY A 50 12.57 -1.21 3.76
N GLN A 51 12.34 -1.58 2.50
CA GLN A 51 13.20 -1.14 1.39
C GLN A 51 13.03 0.35 0.99
N GLY A 52 12.15 1.10 1.66
CA GLY A 52 12.00 2.55 1.50
C GLY A 52 11.29 2.97 0.20
N LEU A 53 10.55 2.06 -0.43
CA LEU A 53 9.90 2.35 -1.72
C LEU A 53 8.74 3.34 -1.56
N SER A 54 7.86 3.16 -0.57
CA SER A 54 6.79 4.12 -0.26
C SER A 54 7.34 5.49 0.13
N LEU A 55 8.30 5.55 1.07
CA LEU A 55 8.98 6.78 1.48
C LEU A 55 9.53 7.57 0.27
N ASN A 56 10.32 6.91 -0.58
CA ASN A 56 10.96 7.57 -1.73
C ASN A 56 9.96 8.00 -2.81
N ILE A 57 8.92 7.19 -3.07
CA ILE A 57 7.87 7.57 -4.03
C ILE A 57 7.06 8.76 -3.50
N ASN A 58 6.67 8.74 -2.23
CA ASN A 58 5.92 9.84 -1.63
C ASN A 58 6.74 11.14 -1.68
N ALA A 59 8.04 11.07 -1.35
CA ALA A 59 8.94 12.21 -1.47
C ALA A 59 9.06 12.72 -2.91
N ALA A 60 9.22 11.83 -3.89
CA ALA A 60 9.31 12.21 -5.29
C ALA A 60 8.01 12.81 -5.86
N THR A 61 6.85 12.44 -5.33
CA THR A 61 5.53 12.75 -5.91
C THR A 61 4.74 13.82 -5.16
N SER A 62 5.27 14.33 -4.05
CA SER A 62 4.61 15.32 -3.20
C SER A 62 5.58 16.40 -2.71
N SER A 63 5.05 17.58 -2.38
CA SER A 63 5.72 18.59 -1.57
C SER A 63 5.85 18.10 -0.12
N GLY A 64 6.80 18.65 0.62
CA GLY A 64 7.05 18.30 2.01
C GLY A 64 8.51 17.98 2.31
N GLN A 65 8.76 17.75 3.60
CA GLN A 65 10.00 17.19 4.11
C GLN A 65 9.77 15.75 4.53
N PHE A 66 10.57 14.83 4.02
CA PHE A 66 10.36 13.40 4.22
C PHE A 66 11.47 12.80 5.09
N TYR A 67 11.02 12.07 6.10
CA TYR A 67 11.86 11.40 7.08
C TYR A 67 11.42 9.94 7.16
N GLY A 68 12.35 9.04 7.44
CA GLY A 68 11.99 7.67 7.77
C GLY A 68 13.08 6.96 8.57
N THR A 69 12.67 5.98 9.36
CA THR A 69 13.58 5.09 10.08
C THR A 69 13.25 3.63 9.81
N ASP A 70 14.27 2.79 9.72
CA ASP A 70 14.16 1.34 9.78
C ASP A 70 15.42 0.78 10.43
N PHE A 71 15.30 -0.02 11.49
CA PHE A 71 16.44 -0.51 12.26
C PHE A 71 17.43 -1.37 11.43
N ASN A 72 17.06 -1.80 10.23
CA ASN A 72 17.93 -2.58 9.36
C ASN A 72 18.86 -1.67 8.52
N PRO A 73 20.19 -1.69 8.76
CA PRO A 73 21.12 -0.80 8.07
C PRO A 73 21.24 -1.08 6.56
N SER A 74 21.00 -2.32 6.09
CA SER A 74 21.04 -2.60 4.64
C SER A 74 19.85 -1.95 3.92
N GLN A 75 18.70 -1.92 4.58
CA GLN A 75 17.48 -1.27 4.11
C GLN A 75 17.63 0.25 4.11
N ALA A 76 18.15 0.84 5.20
CA ALA A 76 18.44 2.27 5.26
C ALA A 76 19.46 2.71 4.19
N ALA A 77 20.52 1.92 3.96
CA ALA A 77 21.50 2.18 2.91
C ALA A 77 20.86 2.13 1.51
N TYR A 78 19.98 1.15 1.26
CA TYR A 78 19.26 1.06 -0.02
C TYR A 78 18.27 2.21 -0.21
N ALA A 79 17.45 2.53 0.79
CA ALA A 79 16.51 3.65 0.75
C ALA A 79 17.23 4.98 0.48
N THR A 80 18.39 5.19 1.10
CA THR A 80 19.25 6.37 0.87
C THR A 80 19.80 6.40 -0.56
N GLN A 81 20.22 5.25 -1.11
CA GLN A 81 20.65 5.15 -2.50
C GLN A 81 19.54 5.55 -3.48
N ILE A 82 18.31 5.09 -3.23
CA ILE A 82 17.14 5.42 -4.04
C ILE A 82 16.75 6.90 -3.90
N ALA A 83 16.79 7.46 -2.68
CA ALA A 83 16.49 8.87 -2.42
C ALA A 83 17.36 9.81 -3.28
N ARG A 84 18.67 9.54 -3.33
CA ARG A 84 19.63 10.32 -4.13
C ARG A 84 19.26 10.42 -5.61
N ALA A 85 18.62 9.38 -6.16
CA ALA A 85 18.23 9.36 -7.57
C ALA A 85 17.10 10.34 -7.90
N SER A 86 16.21 10.62 -6.95
CA SER A 86 15.10 11.57 -7.13
C SER A 86 15.58 13.03 -7.09
N GLY A 87 16.75 13.31 -6.52
CA GLY A 87 17.25 14.67 -6.30
C GLY A 87 16.54 15.44 -5.18
N LYS A 88 15.49 14.88 -4.57
CA LYS A 88 14.82 15.49 -3.41
C LYS A 88 15.46 15.02 -2.09
N PRO A 89 15.56 15.91 -1.09
CA PRO A 89 16.10 15.54 0.20
C PRO A 89 15.13 14.61 0.95
N VAL A 90 15.60 13.42 1.29
CA VAL A 90 14.92 12.48 2.20
C VAL A 90 15.89 12.16 3.33
N GLN A 91 15.44 12.32 4.56
CA GLN A 91 16.23 11.98 5.75
C GLN A 91 15.94 10.53 6.14
N VAL A 92 16.95 9.68 6.02
CA VAL A 92 16.84 8.24 6.28
C VAL A 92 17.72 7.90 7.48
N PHE A 93 17.16 7.19 8.44
CA PHE A 93 17.84 6.72 9.64
C PHE A 93 17.77 5.19 9.73
N ASP A 94 18.73 4.60 10.44
CA ASP A 94 18.75 3.19 10.80
C ASP A 94 18.46 2.95 12.30
N ASP A 95 17.77 3.89 12.94
CA ASP A 95 17.44 3.83 14.36
C ASP A 95 16.32 2.80 14.63
N SER A 96 16.41 2.11 15.77
CA SER A 96 15.24 1.47 16.40
C SER A 96 14.19 2.53 16.76
N PHE A 97 12.95 2.12 17.06
CA PHE A 97 11.93 3.09 17.47
C PHE A 97 12.30 3.76 18.79
N GLU A 98 12.90 3.01 19.70
CA GLU A 98 13.42 3.48 20.99
C GLU A 98 14.57 4.49 20.81
N ASP A 99 15.46 4.28 19.84
CA ASP A 99 16.54 5.23 19.54
C ASP A 99 15.99 6.49 18.88
N LEU A 100 15.06 6.35 17.93
CA LEU A 100 14.40 7.48 17.28
C LEU A 100 13.64 8.36 18.28
N GLU A 101 12.94 7.75 19.23
CA GLU A 101 12.23 8.42 20.34
C GLU A 101 13.16 9.35 21.13
N ARG A 102 14.41 8.91 21.37
CA ARG A 102 15.42 9.66 22.13
C ARG A 102 16.09 10.80 21.35
N ARG A 103 15.82 10.94 20.05
CA ARG A 103 16.42 12.01 19.23
C ARG A 103 15.85 13.38 19.54
N GLU A 104 16.74 14.35 19.70
CA GLU A 104 16.41 15.76 19.93
C GLU A 104 16.41 16.61 18.65
N ASP A 105 16.96 16.08 17.55
CA ASP A 105 17.15 16.79 16.27
C ASP A 105 15.97 16.66 15.29
N LEU A 106 14.93 15.88 15.65
CA LEU A 106 13.76 15.68 14.80
C LEU A 106 12.72 16.80 14.95
N PRO A 107 12.08 17.24 13.85
CA PRO A 107 10.96 18.18 13.93
C PRO A 107 9.69 17.51 14.47
N GLN A 108 8.64 18.30 14.65
CA GLN A 108 7.29 17.74 14.72
C GLN A 108 6.75 17.47 13.30
N PHE A 109 5.97 16.40 13.17
CA PHE A 109 5.43 15.91 11.90
C PHE A 109 3.95 16.24 11.77
N ASP A 110 3.53 16.53 10.53
CA ASP A 110 2.13 16.67 10.14
C ASP A 110 1.50 15.30 9.84
N ILE A 111 2.32 14.36 9.35
CA ILE A 111 1.90 13.00 9.02
C ILE A 111 2.94 12.01 9.58
N ILE A 112 2.48 11.01 10.32
CA ILE A 112 3.26 9.83 10.70
C ILE A 112 2.58 8.59 10.11
N THR A 113 3.36 7.70 9.50
CA THR A 113 2.84 6.45 8.93
C THR A 113 3.64 5.26 9.44
N LEU A 114 2.97 4.14 9.69
CA LEU A 114 3.58 2.84 9.94
C LEU A 114 2.75 1.74 9.28
N HIS A 115 3.36 0.97 8.38
CA HIS A 115 2.65 -0.07 7.64
C HIS A 115 3.22 -1.46 7.92
N GLY A 116 2.39 -2.36 8.45
CA GLY A 116 2.79 -3.74 8.69
C GLY A 116 3.82 -3.87 9.82
N ILE A 117 3.83 -2.94 10.76
CA ILE A 117 4.79 -2.90 11.87
C ILE A 117 4.16 -3.32 13.20
N TRP A 118 3.03 -2.69 13.57
CA TRP A 118 2.43 -2.75 14.91
C TRP A 118 2.29 -4.17 15.50
N SER A 119 1.83 -5.13 14.69
CA SER A 119 1.62 -6.51 15.12
C SER A 119 2.92 -7.29 15.31
N TRP A 120 4.05 -6.86 14.73
CA TRP A 120 5.28 -7.63 14.64
C TRP A 120 6.39 -7.15 15.59
N VAL A 121 6.14 -6.07 16.31
CA VAL A 121 7.11 -5.47 17.23
C VAL A 121 6.86 -5.88 18.68
N SER A 122 7.86 -5.67 19.53
CA SER A 122 7.78 -5.90 20.98
C SER A 122 6.80 -4.93 21.65
N ALA A 123 6.51 -5.15 22.94
CA ALA A 123 5.66 -4.23 23.69
C ALA A 123 6.38 -2.89 23.92
N GLU A 124 7.70 -2.95 24.12
CA GLU A 124 8.60 -1.82 24.30
C GLU A 124 8.64 -0.95 23.04
N ALA A 125 8.80 -1.56 21.86
CA ALA A 125 8.77 -0.86 20.58
C ALA A 125 7.39 -0.26 20.27
N ARG A 126 6.28 -0.94 20.61
CA ARG A 126 4.94 -0.34 20.52
C ARG A 126 4.82 0.90 21.42
N GLN A 127 5.38 0.84 22.63
CA GLN A 127 5.37 1.98 23.54
C GLN A 127 6.18 3.15 22.98
N ALA A 128 7.38 2.90 22.46
CA ALA A 128 8.20 3.92 21.79
C ALA A 128 7.47 4.56 20.60
N ILE A 129 6.76 3.76 19.78
CA ILE A 129 5.90 4.28 18.70
C ILE A 129 4.83 5.23 19.25
N VAL A 130 4.11 4.84 20.31
CA VAL A 130 3.09 5.68 20.95
C VAL A 130 3.70 6.98 21.49
N ASP A 131 4.88 6.91 22.10
CA ASP A 131 5.60 8.06 22.64
C ASP A 131 6.06 9.02 21.51
N ILE A 132 6.61 8.50 20.42
CA ILE A 132 6.92 9.27 19.20
C ILE A 132 5.67 9.99 18.68
N ILE A 133 4.53 9.31 18.56
CA ILE A 133 3.28 9.91 18.08
C ILE A 133 2.82 11.01 19.05
N ARG A 134 2.87 10.76 20.35
CA ARG A 134 2.46 11.73 21.38
C ARG A 134 3.32 13.00 21.32
N ASP A 135 4.63 12.87 21.14
CA ASP A 135 5.56 13.98 21.33
C ASP A 135 5.94 14.67 20.01
N ARG A 136 5.85 13.95 18.88
CA ARG A 136 6.27 14.44 17.55
C ARG A 136 5.11 14.67 16.58
N LEU A 137 3.90 14.12 16.76
CA LEU A 137 2.77 14.48 15.88
C LEU A 137 2.14 15.82 16.32
N LYS A 138 1.98 16.76 15.38
CA LYS A 138 1.31 18.03 15.63
C LYS A 138 -0.19 17.84 15.93
N PRO A 139 -0.83 18.72 16.72
CA PRO A 139 -2.30 18.80 16.75
C PRO A 139 -2.87 18.98 15.35
N GLY A 140 -3.96 18.28 15.01
CA GLY A 140 -4.50 18.23 13.66
C GLY A 140 -3.70 17.37 12.67
N GLY A 141 -2.60 16.77 13.11
CA GLY A 141 -1.79 15.84 12.32
C GLY A 141 -2.46 14.47 12.14
N ILE A 142 -1.97 13.73 11.15
CA ILE A 142 -2.52 12.45 10.70
C ILE A 142 -1.57 11.32 11.09
N LEU A 143 -2.12 10.25 11.66
CA LEU A 143 -1.45 8.98 11.84
C LEU A 143 -2.08 7.93 10.92
N TYR A 144 -1.27 7.20 10.18
CA TYR A 144 -1.67 5.96 9.53
C TYR A 144 -1.01 4.77 10.24
N VAL A 145 -1.81 3.76 10.58
CA VAL A 145 -1.32 2.51 11.17
C VAL A 145 -2.01 1.31 10.53
N SER A 146 -1.25 0.29 10.15
CA SER A 146 -1.81 -0.99 9.72
C SER A 146 -1.31 -2.17 10.57
N TYR A 147 -2.21 -3.12 10.80
CA TYR A 147 -1.99 -4.22 11.75
C TYR A 147 -2.89 -5.42 11.46
N ASN A 148 -2.37 -6.61 11.77
CA ASN A 148 -3.16 -7.84 11.87
C ASN A 148 -4.07 -7.72 13.10
N CYS A 149 -5.33 -8.10 12.96
CA CYS A 149 -6.31 -7.91 14.03
C CYS A 149 -7.19 -9.15 14.29
N LYS A 150 -7.80 -9.15 15.48
CA LYS A 150 -8.88 -10.05 15.85
C LYS A 150 -10.23 -9.51 15.33
N PRO A 151 -11.23 -10.38 15.08
CA PRO A 151 -11.21 -11.83 15.31
C PRO A 151 -10.57 -12.65 14.18
N GLY A 152 -10.31 -12.08 13.00
CA GLY A 152 -9.94 -12.84 11.81
C GLY A 152 -8.68 -13.70 11.93
N TRP A 153 -7.71 -13.28 12.75
CA TRP A 153 -6.50 -14.07 13.03
C TRP A 153 -6.61 -15.04 14.21
N ALA A 154 -7.65 -14.93 15.04
CA ALA A 154 -7.79 -15.76 16.24
C ALA A 154 -7.79 -17.27 15.93
N PRO A 155 -8.41 -17.76 14.83
CA PRO A 155 -8.33 -19.17 14.49
C PRO A 155 -6.93 -19.68 14.14
N ILE A 156 -6.00 -18.82 13.69
CA ILE A 156 -4.62 -19.21 13.26
C ILE A 156 -3.62 -19.19 14.43
N GLU A 157 -3.90 -18.40 15.46
CA GLU A 157 -2.99 -18.19 16.60
C GLU A 157 -2.49 -19.50 17.26
N PRO A 158 -3.34 -20.51 17.53
CA PRO A 158 -2.89 -21.78 18.09
C PRO A 158 -1.92 -22.55 17.19
N LEU A 159 -2.16 -22.56 15.87
CA LEU A 159 -1.26 -23.20 14.90
C LEU A 159 0.12 -22.54 14.93
N ARG A 160 0.17 -21.20 14.90
CA ARG A 160 1.43 -20.46 14.94
C ARG A 160 2.21 -20.74 16.23
N HIS A 161 1.52 -20.80 17.37
CA HIS A 161 2.14 -21.17 18.64
C HIS A 161 2.81 -22.57 18.55
N LEU A 162 2.10 -23.56 18.00
CA LEU A 162 2.64 -24.91 17.81
C LEU A 162 3.85 -24.94 16.87
N LEU A 163 3.82 -24.21 15.75
CA LEU A 163 4.93 -24.13 14.81
C LEU A 163 6.19 -23.56 15.48
N ASN A 164 6.05 -22.49 16.26
CA ASN A 164 7.17 -21.88 16.99
C ASN A 164 7.69 -22.79 18.11
N LEU A 165 6.79 -23.44 18.85
CA LEU A 165 7.18 -24.39 19.90
C LEU A 165 7.95 -25.58 19.31
N HIS A 166 7.47 -26.15 18.20
CA HIS A 166 8.16 -27.24 17.51
C HIS A 166 9.54 -26.80 17.00
N SER A 167 9.62 -25.63 16.35
CA SER A 167 10.87 -25.06 15.88
C SER A 167 11.89 -24.88 17.01
N ALA A 168 11.44 -24.41 18.19
CA ALA A 168 12.31 -24.15 19.33
C ALA A 168 12.69 -25.39 20.15
N LYS A 169 11.85 -26.43 20.19
CA LYS A 169 12.01 -27.58 21.11
C LYS A 169 12.37 -28.89 20.43
N ALA A 170 12.02 -29.06 19.16
CA ALA A 170 12.13 -30.34 18.46
C ALA A 170 12.94 -30.26 17.16
N ALA A 171 12.87 -29.14 16.44
CA ALA A 171 13.55 -29.00 15.15
C ALA A 171 15.05 -28.69 15.32
N THR A 172 15.87 -29.24 14.44
CA THR A 172 17.34 -29.05 14.47
C THR A 172 17.86 -28.46 13.16
N GLY A 173 19.04 -27.82 13.18
CA GLY A 173 19.68 -27.26 11.99
C GLY A 173 19.40 -25.78 11.77
N SER A 174 19.58 -25.32 10.51
CA SER A 174 19.36 -23.92 10.11
C SER A 174 17.90 -23.49 10.28
N LEU A 175 17.65 -22.18 10.30
CA LEU A 175 16.28 -21.63 10.43
C LEU A 175 15.34 -22.22 9.38
N LEU A 176 15.74 -22.22 8.11
CA LEU A 176 14.94 -22.77 7.01
C LEU A 176 14.69 -24.28 7.17
N SER A 177 15.67 -25.03 7.68
CA SER A 177 15.48 -26.45 7.99
C SER A 177 14.46 -26.65 9.12
N ARG A 178 14.53 -25.82 10.17
CA ARG A 178 13.57 -25.88 11.29
C ARG A 178 12.15 -25.49 10.87
N VAL A 179 12.02 -24.50 9.98
CA VAL A 179 10.75 -24.12 9.35
C VAL A 179 10.16 -25.32 8.59
N GLY A 180 10.95 -25.94 7.71
CA GLY A 180 10.52 -27.10 6.94
C GLY A 180 10.08 -28.28 7.82
N GLN A 181 10.85 -28.60 8.86
CA GLN A 181 10.50 -29.64 9.83
C GLN A 181 9.20 -29.34 10.59
N SER A 182 8.99 -28.08 10.95
CA SER A 182 7.80 -27.65 11.69
C SER A 182 6.54 -27.67 10.81
N LEU A 183 6.65 -27.31 9.53
CA LEU A 183 5.56 -27.47 8.56
C LEU A 183 5.21 -28.95 8.33
N ALA A 184 6.22 -29.81 8.13
CA ALA A 184 5.98 -31.24 7.98
C ALA A 184 5.35 -31.87 9.24
N PHE A 185 5.68 -31.35 10.44
CA PHE A 185 5.00 -31.71 11.67
C PHE A 185 3.53 -31.26 11.68
N ALA A 186 3.26 -30.02 11.29
CA ALA A 186 1.91 -29.49 11.19
C ALA A 186 1.05 -30.27 10.19
N GLU A 187 1.57 -30.66 9.02
CA GLU A 187 0.87 -31.50 8.04
C GLU A 187 0.44 -32.85 8.64
N ARG A 188 1.36 -33.51 9.37
CA ARG A 188 1.02 -34.77 10.06
C ARG A 188 -0.05 -34.56 11.11
N LEU A 189 0.00 -33.43 11.82
CA LEU A 189 -1.00 -33.09 12.83
C LEU A 189 -2.37 -32.78 12.19
N VAL A 190 -2.40 -32.06 11.07
CA VAL A 190 -3.60 -31.81 10.26
C VAL A 190 -4.21 -33.13 9.79
N ALA A 191 -3.40 -34.06 9.32
CA ALA A 191 -3.85 -35.37 8.86
C ALA A 191 -4.52 -36.23 9.95
N THR A 192 -4.32 -35.92 11.24
CA THR A 192 -5.08 -36.58 12.32
C THR A 192 -6.55 -36.22 12.30
N ASN A 193 -6.92 -35.07 11.70
CA ASN A 193 -8.25 -34.49 11.69
C ASN A 193 -8.96 -34.56 13.05
N ALA A 194 -8.20 -34.30 14.12
CA ALA A 194 -8.67 -34.37 15.50
C ALA A 194 -8.78 -32.97 16.10
N GLY A 195 -9.73 -32.78 17.03
CA GLY A 195 -9.85 -31.57 17.85
C GLY A 195 -9.84 -30.28 17.03
N TYR A 196 -8.80 -29.46 17.23
CA TYR A 196 -8.62 -28.16 16.57
C TYR A 196 -8.76 -28.22 15.04
N PHE A 197 -8.09 -29.15 14.35
CA PHE A 197 -8.17 -29.23 12.88
C PHE A 197 -9.52 -29.77 12.37
N ALA A 198 -10.22 -30.58 13.19
CA ALA A 198 -11.58 -31.01 12.88
C ALA A 198 -12.59 -29.87 12.97
N GLN A 199 -12.40 -28.96 13.95
CA GLN A 199 -13.25 -27.79 14.17
C GLN A 199 -12.93 -26.65 13.20
N TYR A 200 -11.68 -26.55 12.74
CA TYR A 200 -11.20 -25.50 11.85
C TYR A 200 -10.52 -26.09 10.59
N PRO A 201 -11.27 -26.77 9.70
CA PRO A 201 -10.69 -27.45 8.53
C PRO A 201 -9.98 -26.49 7.57
N ALA A 202 -10.46 -25.24 7.47
CA ALA A 202 -9.81 -24.19 6.67
C ALA A 202 -8.37 -23.89 7.12
N ILE A 203 -8.04 -24.10 8.40
CA ILE A 203 -6.67 -23.97 8.91
C ILE A 203 -5.81 -25.15 8.44
N GLY A 204 -6.38 -26.34 8.34
CA GLY A 204 -5.71 -27.48 7.73
C GLY A 204 -5.39 -27.23 6.25
N ASP A 205 -6.34 -26.69 5.50
CA ASP A 205 -6.15 -26.31 4.09
C ASP A 205 -5.08 -25.21 3.93
N MET A 206 -5.05 -24.26 4.86
CA MET A 206 -4.00 -23.24 4.93
C MET A 206 -2.63 -23.87 5.14
N VAL A 207 -2.44 -24.79 6.09
CA VAL A 207 -1.17 -25.50 6.29
C VAL A 207 -0.72 -26.18 5.00
N ASN A 208 -1.63 -26.92 4.36
CA ASN A 208 -1.33 -27.61 3.11
C ASN A 208 -0.93 -26.66 1.96
N SER A 209 -1.48 -25.45 1.96
CA SER A 209 -1.16 -24.41 0.98
C SER A 209 0.18 -23.74 1.30
N VAL A 210 0.42 -23.40 2.56
CA VAL A 210 1.64 -22.74 3.06
C VAL A 210 2.86 -23.64 2.88
N SER A 211 2.72 -24.96 3.06
CA SER A 211 3.79 -25.93 2.80
C SER A 211 4.31 -25.91 1.35
N ARG A 212 3.52 -25.38 0.41
CA ARG A 212 3.90 -25.25 -1.01
C ARG A 212 4.62 -23.93 -1.29
N LEU A 213 4.57 -22.96 -0.38
CA LEU A 213 5.19 -21.65 -0.55
C LEU A 213 6.70 -21.70 -0.32
N ASP A 214 7.38 -20.64 -0.76
CA ASP A 214 8.80 -20.46 -0.50
C ASP A 214 9.09 -20.36 1.01
N ARG A 215 10.16 -21.02 1.45
CA ARG A 215 10.44 -21.19 2.90
C ARG A 215 10.86 -19.87 3.54
N ASN A 216 11.38 -18.93 2.77
CA ASN A 216 11.71 -17.59 3.26
C ASN A 216 10.43 -16.83 3.60
N TYR A 217 9.46 -16.79 2.68
CA TYR A 217 8.15 -16.17 2.93
C TYR A 217 7.48 -16.75 4.18
N VAL A 218 7.46 -18.08 4.31
CA VAL A 218 6.85 -18.75 5.47
C VAL A 218 7.57 -18.40 6.77
N SER A 219 8.89 -18.24 6.74
CA SER A 219 9.67 -17.88 7.94
C SER A 219 9.29 -16.49 8.47
N HIS A 220 9.11 -15.50 7.59
CA HIS A 220 8.69 -14.15 7.99
C HIS A 220 7.25 -14.13 8.51
N GLU A 221 6.34 -14.82 7.81
CA GLU A 221 4.91 -14.74 8.15
C GLU A 221 4.56 -15.56 9.40
N TYR A 222 5.19 -16.71 9.65
CA TYR A 222 4.74 -17.64 10.71
C TYR A 222 5.75 -17.89 11.83
N PHE A 223 7.04 -17.58 11.64
CA PHE A 223 8.11 -17.88 12.61
C PHE A 223 8.79 -16.66 13.23
N ASN A 224 8.34 -15.45 12.89
CA ASN A 224 8.77 -14.23 13.59
C ASN A 224 8.43 -14.32 15.09
N ARG A 225 9.39 -13.93 15.95
CA ARG A 225 9.30 -14.08 17.41
C ARG A 225 8.14 -13.29 18.01
N HIS A 226 7.95 -12.07 17.50
CA HIS A 226 6.90 -11.17 17.94
C HIS A 226 5.80 -11.16 16.90
N TRP A 227 4.60 -11.54 17.35
CA TRP A 227 3.37 -11.40 16.60
C TRP A 227 2.20 -11.36 17.56
N LEU A 228 1.53 -10.21 17.62
CA LEU A 228 0.38 -9.99 18.48
C LEU A 228 -0.73 -9.31 17.66
N PRO A 229 -1.71 -10.08 17.17
CA PRO A 229 -2.95 -9.52 16.65
C PRO A 229 -3.79 -8.93 17.79
N GLU A 230 -3.89 -7.60 17.82
CA GLU A 230 -4.75 -6.87 18.74
C GLU A 230 -6.09 -6.54 18.07
N SER A 231 -7.17 -6.49 18.84
CA SER A 231 -8.46 -5.94 18.39
C SER A 231 -8.37 -4.43 18.19
N PHE A 232 -9.30 -3.87 17.41
CA PHE A 232 -9.40 -2.41 17.26
C PHE A 232 -9.47 -1.70 18.62
N SER A 233 -10.26 -2.22 19.56
CA SER A 233 -10.41 -1.61 20.90
C SER A 233 -9.09 -1.50 21.67
N GLU A 234 -8.20 -2.49 21.56
CA GLU A 234 -6.91 -2.50 22.24
C GLU A 234 -5.92 -1.51 21.60
N VAL A 235 -5.87 -1.47 20.27
CA VAL A 235 -5.01 -0.52 19.52
C VAL A 235 -5.49 0.92 19.74
N SER A 236 -6.81 1.15 19.63
CA SER A 236 -7.43 2.45 19.85
C SER A 236 -7.17 2.97 21.27
N ALA A 237 -7.28 2.10 22.29
CA ALA A 237 -6.98 2.48 23.68
C ALA A 237 -5.53 2.93 23.85
N LYS A 238 -4.55 2.20 23.27
CA LYS A 238 -3.13 2.58 23.32
C LYS A 238 -2.86 3.91 22.61
N LEU A 239 -3.43 4.10 21.42
CA LEU A 239 -3.25 5.34 20.66
C LEU A 239 -3.95 6.54 21.32
N SER A 240 -5.00 6.32 22.11
CA SER A 240 -5.67 7.38 22.87
C SER A 240 -4.74 8.03 23.90
N GLU A 241 -3.73 7.30 24.42
CA GLU A 241 -2.69 7.85 25.30
C GLU A 241 -1.85 8.93 24.60
N ALA A 242 -1.73 8.84 23.27
CA ALA A 242 -1.11 9.84 22.41
C ALA A 242 -2.09 10.92 21.90
N LYS A 243 -3.32 10.97 22.45
CA LYS A 243 -4.41 11.88 22.06
C LYS A 243 -4.91 11.66 20.64
N MET A 244 -4.87 10.41 20.19
CA MET A 244 -5.31 10.02 18.85
C MET A 244 -6.74 9.51 18.88
N ASP A 245 -7.53 9.98 17.93
CA ASP A 245 -8.92 9.55 17.72
C ASP A 245 -9.02 8.85 16.35
N PHE A 246 -9.71 7.71 16.30
CA PHE A 246 -9.97 7.04 15.03
C PHE A 246 -10.81 7.93 14.11
N ALA A 247 -10.37 8.08 12.86
CA ALA A 247 -10.97 8.99 11.89
C ALA A 247 -11.60 8.27 10.70
N ALA A 248 -10.86 7.36 10.07
CA ALA A 248 -11.29 6.67 8.85
C ALA A 248 -10.50 5.38 8.61
N SER A 249 -11.05 4.48 7.80
CA SER A 249 -10.24 3.46 7.12
C SER A 249 -9.51 4.10 5.94
N ALA A 250 -8.27 3.68 5.69
CA ALA A 250 -7.56 4.04 4.46
C ALA A 250 -8.10 3.27 3.24
N ASN A 251 -8.83 2.17 3.45
CA ASN A 251 -9.64 1.57 2.41
C ASN A 251 -10.94 2.39 2.26
N LEU A 252 -11.06 3.18 1.19
CA LEU A 252 -12.20 4.09 1.02
C LEU A 252 -13.55 3.38 0.96
N ILE A 253 -13.61 2.16 0.41
CA ILE A 253 -14.86 1.38 0.31
C ILE A 253 -15.40 1.07 1.72
N ASP A 254 -14.49 0.83 2.67
CA ASP A 254 -14.83 0.53 4.06
C ASP A 254 -15.45 1.74 4.79
N ASN A 255 -15.30 2.97 4.27
CA ASN A 255 -15.88 4.18 4.84
C ASN A 255 -17.31 4.46 4.35
N MET A 256 -17.74 3.76 3.28
CA MET A 256 -19.01 4.02 2.60
C MET A 256 -20.18 3.34 3.32
N PRO A 257 -21.28 4.07 3.58
CA PRO A 257 -22.49 3.47 4.14
C PRO A 257 -22.98 2.27 3.31
N GLY A 258 -23.36 1.18 3.99
CA GLY A 258 -23.89 -0.02 3.34
C GLY A 258 -22.89 -0.89 2.56
N LEU A 259 -21.62 -0.49 2.46
CA LEU A 259 -20.56 -1.30 1.82
C LEU A 259 -19.57 -1.90 2.82
N GLY A 260 -19.47 -1.32 4.02
CA GLY A 260 -18.53 -1.75 5.06
C GLY A 260 -18.92 -3.02 5.81
N VAL A 261 -20.21 -3.39 5.83
CA VAL A 261 -20.78 -4.59 6.48
C VAL A 261 -21.98 -5.14 5.69
N PRO A 262 -22.42 -6.39 5.94
CA PRO A 262 -23.64 -6.91 5.34
C PRO A 262 -24.86 -6.06 5.71
N ALA A 263 -25.74 -5.78 4.75
CA ALA A 263 -26.86 -4.86 4.92
C ALA A 263 -27.79 -5.20 6.10
N HIS A 264 -28.00 -6.50 6.38
CA HIS A 264 -28.84 -6.97 7.49
C HIS A 264 -28.23 -6.73 8.88
N CYS A 265 -26.97 -6.28 8.96
CA CYS A 265 -26.28 -5.99 10.21
C CYS A 265 -26.25 -4.48 10.54
N GLN A 266 -26.77 -3.62 9.67
CA GLN A 266 -26.69 -2.17 9.84
C GLN A 266 -27.46 -1.70 11.08
N ASP A 267 -28.66 -2.22 11.31
CA ASP A 267 -29.50 -1.87 12.46
C ASP A 267 -28.76 -2.10 13.80
N LEU A 268 -27.99 -3.20 13.90
CA LEU A 268 -27.18 -3.49 15.09
C LEU A 268 -26.09 -2.44 15.33
N LEU A 269 -25.46 -1.95 14.25
CA LEU A 269 -24.40 -0.94 14.36
C LEU A 269 -24.97 0.43 14.72
N ASP A 270 -26.17 0.77 14.23
CA ASP A 270 -26.83 2.04 14.51
C ASP A 270 -27.21 2.21 15.99
N GLU A 271 -27.32 1.10 16.75
CA GLU A 271 -27.53 1.10 18.20
C GLU A 271 -26.26 1.42 19.01
N ILE A 272 -25.08 1.41 18.40
CA ILE A 272 -23.79 1.54 19.08
C ILE A 272 -23.24 2.97 18.95
N SER A 273 -23.19 3.70 20.07
CA SER A 273 -22.65 5.05 20.11
C SER A 273 -21.15 5.13 20.43
N ASP A 274 -20.61 4.14 21.15
CA ASP A 274 -19.18 4.08 21.47
C ASP A 274 -18.36 3.64 20.24
N ALA A 275 -17.41 4.48 19.81
CA ALA A 275 -16.66 4.24 18.59
C ALA A 275 -15.75 3.00 18.67
N ALA A 276 -15.20 2.68 19.84
CA ALA A 276 -14.37 1.50 20.04
C ALA A 276 -15.20 0.22 19.91
N LEU A 277 -16.38 0.20 20.52
CA LEU A 277 -17.32 -0.90 20.39
C LEU A 277 -17.85 -1.01 18.96
N TYR A 278 -18.22 0.09 18.31
CA TYR A 278 -18.75 0.11 16.94
C TYR A 278 -17.78 -0.56 15.96
N GLU A 279 -16.53 -0.10 15.94
CA GLU A 279 -15.52 -0.61 15.01
C GLU A 279 -15.08 -2.04 15.36
N THR A 280 -15.09 -2.39 16.65
CA THR A 280 -14.83 -3.77 17.08
C THR A 280 -15.96 -4.70 16.64
N VAL A 281 -17.23 -4.35 16.84
CA VAL A 281 -18.37 -5.15 16.37
C VAL A 281 -18.33 -5.30 14.85
N ARG A 282 -18.03 -4.22 14.13
CA ARG A 282 -17.82 -4.25 12.69
C ARG A 282 -16.75 -5.28 12.28
N ASP A 283 -15.63 -5.37 12.99
CA ASP A 283 -14.61 -6.38 12.71
C ASP A 283 -15.12 -7.82 12.87
N TYR A 284 -16.04 -8.07 13.79
CA TYR A 284 -16.70 -9.38 13.92
C TYR A 284 -17.65 -9.67 12.77
N LEU A 285 -18.41 -8.67 12.31
CA LEU A 285 -19.37 -8.83 11.21
C LEU A 285 -18.71 -9.18 9.87
N VAL A 286 -17.45 -8.79 9.67
CA VAL A 286 -16.69 -9.07 8.43
C VAL A 286 -15.48 -9.98 8.65
N ASN A 287 -15.34 -10.56 9.85
CA ASN A 287 -14.21 -11.39 10.24
C ASN A 287 -12.84 -10.74 9.89
N ARG A 288 -12.67 -9.47 10.26
CA ARG A 288 -11.53 -8.65 9.84
C ARG A 288 -10.21 -9.27 10.29
N GLN A 289 -9.29 -9.40 9.32
CA GLN A 289 -7.93 -9.90 9.53
C GLN A 289 -6.88 -8.79 9.52
N PHE A 290 -7.10 -7.72 8.76
CA PHE A 290 -6.11 -6.66 8.62
C PHE A 290 -6.78 -5.29 8.56
N ARG A 291 -6.35 -4.38 9.43
CA ARG A 291 -6.81 -2.99 9.45
C ARG A 291 -5.77 -2.06 8.87
N ARG A 292 -6.26 -0.99 8.24
CA ARG A 292 -5.49 0.13 7.70
C ARG A 292 -6.18 1.38 8.19
N ASP A 293 -5.87 1.78 9.40
CA ASP A 293 -6.61 2.80 10.12
C ASP A 293 -5.90 4.14 10.04
N ILE A 294 -6.69 5.20 9.93
CA ILE A 294 -6.24 6.58 10.00
C ILE A 294 -6.80 7.19 11.29
N PHE A 295 -5.90 7.74 12.09
CA PHE A 295 -6.20 8.49 13.30
C PHE A 295 -5.80 9.96 13.11
N VAL A 296 -6.44 10.85 13.85
CA VAL A 296 -6.06 12.27 13.89
C VAL A 296 -5.89 12.73 15.33
N LYS A 297 -4.98 13.69 15.54
CA LYS A 297 -4.72 14.24 16.87
C LYS A 297 -5.66 15.41 17.15
N GLY A 298 -6.65 15.21 18.02
CA GLY A 298 -7.70 16.19 18.28
C GLY A 298 -8.72 16.25 17.16
N LYS A 299 -9.52 15.19 17.01
CA LYS A 299 -10.52 15.04 15.94
C LYS A 299 -11.56 16.17 15.95
N ARG A 300 -11.82 16.70 14.75
CA ARG A 300 -12.88 17.69 14.50
C ARG A 300 -13.74 17.25 13.33
N GLN A 301 -15.06 17.27 13.53
CA GLN A 301 -16.04 16.99 12.49
C GLN A 301 -16.26 18.26 11.65
N MET A 302 -16.18 18.12 10.33
CA MET A 302 -16.57 19.16 9.38
C MET A 302 -18.10 19.26 9.30
N THR A 303 -18.58 20.48 9.11
CA THR A 303 -19.96 20.76 8.69
C THR A 303 -20.18 20.33 7.24
N ALA A 304 -21.45 20.18 6.84
CA ALA A 304 -21.79 19.83 5.46
C ALA A 304 -21.28 20.85 4.43
N LEU A 305 -21.23 22.14 4.81
CA LEU A 305 -20.71 23.20 3.95
C LEU A 305 -19.18 23.10 3.79
N GLU A 306 -18.45 22.86 4.88
CA GLU A 306 -17.00 22.62 4.81
C GLU A 306 -16.66 21.40 3.96
N ILE A 307 -17.44 20.30 4.06
CA ILE A 307 -17.24 19.13 3.21
C ILE A 307 -17.47 19.49 1.73
N ALA A 308 -18.52 20.26 1.42
CA ALA A 308 -18.82 20.68 0.07
C ALA A 308 -17.70 21.54 -0.53
N ASP A 309 -17.20 22.53 0.23
CA ASP A 309 -16.09 23.39 -0.19
C ASP A 309 -14.81 22.56 -0.43
N ARG A 310 -14.50 21.61 0.47
CA ARG A 310 -13.33 20.74 0.32
C ARG A 310 -13.43 19.79 -0.85
N LEU A 311 -14.62 19.27 -1.17
CA LEU A 311 -14.81 18.44 -2.37
C LEU A 311 -14.48 19.21 -3.65
N ASP A 312 -14.83 20.49 -3.72
CA ASP A 312 -14.54 21.34 -4.89
C ASP A 312 -13.05 21.61 -5.12
N GLU A 313 -12.20 21.37 -4.10
CA GLU A 313 -10.73 21.45 -4.22
C GLU A 313 -10.10 20.20 -4.85
N TYR A 314 -10.87 19.13 -5.06
CA TYR A 314 -10.38 17.89 -5.66
C TYR A 314 -10.66 17.82 -7.15
N ALA A 315 -9.69 17.26 -7.88
CA ALA A 315 -9.86 16.76 -9.23
C ALA A 315 -9.50 15.28 -9.27
N PHE A 316 -10.02 14.57 -10.27
CA PHE A 316 -9.85 13.12 -10.42
C PHE A 316 -9.36 12.77 -11.81
N ILE A 317 -8.50 11.77 -11.89
CA ILE A 317 -7.92 11.24 -13.14
C ILE A 317 -8.32 9.78 -13.26
N ALA A 318 -8.84 9.39 -14.43
CA ALA A 318 -9.07 7.98 -14.74
C ALA A 318 -7.73 7.23 -14.91
N LEU A 319 -7.60 6.09 -14.25
CA LEU A 319 -6.47 5.18 -14.36
C LEU A 319 -6.81 3.98 -15.25
N ALA A 320 -8.02 3.45 -15.11
CA ALA A 320 -8.53 2.38 -15.93
C ALA A 320 -9.05 2.90 -17.29
N ASP A 321 -9.05 2.01 -18.28
CA ASP A 321 -9.59 2.24 -19.63
C ASP A 321 -10.74 1.25 -19.91
N HIS A 322 -11.73 1.27 -19.01
CA HIS A 322 -12.90 0.41 -19.13
C HIS A 322 -13.83 0.93 -20.21
N LYS A 323 -14.02 0.17 -21.31
CA LYS A 323 -15.08 0.49 -22.29
C LYS A 323 -16.48 0.52 -21.66
N GLU A 324 -16.70 -0.32 -20.66
CA GLU A 324 -17.89 -0.34 -19.83
C GLU A 324 -17.47 -0.54 -18.37
N LEU A 325 -17.96 0.32 -17.49
CA LEU A 325 -17.64 0.25 -16.07
C LEU A 325 -18.19 -1.06 -15.45
N PRO A 326 -17.34 -1.89 -14.82
CA PRO A 326 -17.83 -3.04 -14.06
C PRO A 326 -18.73 -2.55 -12.91
N LEU A 327 -19.92 -3.13 -12.77
CA LEU A 327 -20.87 -2.75 -11.72
C LEU A 327 -20.89 -3.72 -10.53
N VAL A 328 -20.02 -4.73 -10.51
CA VAL A 328 -19.83 -5.60 -9.35
C VAL A 328 -18.57 -5.16 -8.61
N LEU A 329 -18.70 -4.97 -7.30
CA LEU A 329 -17.63 -4.54 -6.41
C LEU A 329 -17.43 -5.60 -5.32
N ALA A 330 -16.17 -6.03 -5.12
CA ALA A 330 -15.81 -6.81 -3.94
C ALA A 330 -15.71 -5.87 -2.73
N THR A 331 -16.30 -6.27 -1.60
CA THR A 331 -16.29 -5.51 -0.34
C THR A 331 -15.91 -6.42 0.82
N SER A 332 -15.64 -5.82 1.99
CA SER A 332 -15.43 -6.57 3.24
C SER A 332 -16.66 -7.40 3.64
N ALA A 333 -17.84 -7.02 3.14
CA ALA A 333 -19.11 -7.73 3.33
C ALA A 333 -19.39 -8.81 2.26
N GLY A 334 -18.45 -9.07 1.34
CA GLY A 334 -18.63 -9.98 0.21
C GLY A 334 -18.64 -9.23 -1.12
N SER A 335 -19.81 -9.08 -1.73
CA SER A 335 -19.96 -8.33 -2.99
C SER A 335 -21.15 -7.38 -2.96
N ALA A 336 -21.04 -6.28 -3.70
CA ALA A 336 -22.08 -5.28 -3.88
C ALA A 336 -22.29 -4.96 -5.37
N THR A 337 -23.52 -4.65 -5.74
CA THR A 337 -23.87 -4.20 -7.09
C THR A 337 -24.04 -2.69 -7.10
N LEU A 338 -23.25 -2.02 -7.93
CA LEU A 338 -23.24 -0.58 -8.11
C LEU A 338 -24.45 -0.15 -8.97
N ARG A 339 -25.05 0.97 -8.60
CA ARG A 339 -26.21 1.54 -9.27
C ARG A 339 -25.86 2.09 -10.64
N GLU A 340 -26.37 1.47 -11.69
CA GLU A 340 -26.09 1.85 -13.07
C GLU A 340 -26.42 3.31 -13.37
N ASP A 341 -27.58 3.78 -12.90
CA ASP A 341 -28.12 5.12 -13.11
C ASP A 341 -27.27 6.23 -12.46
N VAL A 342 -26.41 5.87 -11.51
CA VAL A 342 -25.51 6.80 -10.82
C VAL A 342 -24.07 6.66 -11.32
N TYR A 343 -23.56 5.43 -11.45
CA TYR A 343 -22.15 5.18 -11.75
C TYR A 343 -21.80 5.37 -13.23
N LYS A 344 -22.67 4.98 -14.17
CA LYS A 344 -22.36 5.13 -15.61
C LYS A 344 -22.24 6.60 -16.05
N PRO A 345 -23.13 7.53 -15.63
CA PRO A 345 -22.96 8.94 -15.98
C PRO A 345 -21.64 9.53 -15.48
N VAL A 346 -21.23 9.20 -14.25
CA VAL A 346 -19.97 9.67 -13.67
C VAL A 346 -18.77 9.11 -14.44
N TRP A 347 -18.76 7.80 -14.75
CA TRP A 347 -17.71 7.20 -15.56
C TRP A 347 -17.59 7.86 -16.93
N LYS A 348 -18.71 8.04 -17.64
CA LYS A 348 -18.73 8.73 -18.94
C LYS A 348 -18.19 10.16 -18.85
N ALA A 349 -18.49 10.88 -17.76
CA ALA A 349 -17.98 12.23 -17.54
C ALA A 349 -16.45 12.27 -17.32
N LEU A 350 -15.88 11.22 -16.74
CA LEU A 350 -14.43 11.03 -16.55
C LEU A 350 -13.75 10.59 -17.85
N GLU A 351 -14.35 9.66 -18.60
CA GLU A 351 -13.85 9.23 -19.92
C GLU A 351 -13.76 10.39 -20.91
N ALA A 352 -14.76 11.28 -20.89
CA ALA A 352 -14.77 12.46 -21.76
C ALA A 352 -13.59 13.42 -21.53
N ALA A 353 -12.88 13.31 -20.39
CA ALA A 353 -11.66 14.08 -20.12
C ALA A 353 -10.44 13.54 -20.88
N ASN A 354 -10.54 12.40 -21.58
CA ASN A 354 -9.45 11.75 -22.32
C ASN A 354 -8.17 11.60 -21.48
N GLY A 355 -8.36 11.29 -20.19
CA GLY A 355 -7.29 11.10 -19.22
C GLY A 355 -6.69 12.37 -18.61
N ALA A 356 -7.21 13.56 -18.93
CA ALA A 356 -6.95 14.76 -18.15
C ALA A 356 -7.63 14.68 -16.76
N ALA A 357 -7.13 15.45 -15.80
CA ALA A 357 -7.80 15.62 -14.51
C ALA A 357 -9.10 16.42 -14.71
N LYS A 358 -10.17 16.02 -14.03
CA LYS A 358 -11.44 16.73 -14.03
C LYS A 358 -11.84 17.08 -12.60
N SER A 359 -12.12 18.34 -12.33
CA SER A 359 -12.52 18.81 -11.00
C SER A 359 -13.86 18.21 -10.58
N PHE A 360 -14.08 18.10 -9.27
CA PHE A 360 -15.35 17.67 -8.71
C PHE A 360 -16.52 18.50 -9.26
N SER A 361 -16.35 19.83 -9.33
CA SER A 361 -17.36 20.76 -9.89
C SER A 361 -17.69 20.46 -11.34
N GLU A 362 -16.69 20.28 -12.20
CA GLU A 362 -16.90 19.95 -13.62
C GLU A 362 -17.59 18.59 -13.81
N ILE A 363 -17.28 17.60 -12.96
CA ILE A 363 -17.97 16.31 -13.00
C ILE A 363 -19.43 16.50 -12.54
N SER A 364 -19.66 17.23 -11.45
CA SER A 364 -20.98 17.54 -10.91
C SER A 364 -21.88 18.20 -11.94
N GLU A 365 -21.37 19.20 -12.67
CA GLU A 365 -22.12 19.87 -13.74
C GLU A 365 -22.46 18.91 -14.88
N ALA A 366 -21.49 18.06 -15.28
CA ALA A 366 -21.68 17.10 -16.37
C ALA A 366 -22.73 16.03 -16.06
N VAL A 367 -22.91 15.65 -14.78
CA VAL A 367 -23.86 14.61 -14.37
C VAL A 367 -25.17 15.14 -13.82
N ALA A 368 -25.30 16.46 -13.62
CA ALA A 368 -26.52 17.07 -13.07
C ALA A 368 -27.77 16.75 -13.91
N GLY A 369 -27.64 16.74 -15.25
CA GLY A 369 -28.74 16.38 -16.16
C GLY A 369 -29.19 14.92 -16.06
N ALA A 370 -28.36 14.04 -15.48
CA ALA A 370 -28.70 12.64 -15.18
C ALA A 370 -29.32 12.47 -13.77
N GLY A 371 -29.52 13.55 -13.02
CA GLY A 371 -30.10 13.52 -11.68
C GLY A 371 -29.13 13.05 -10.57
N VAL A 372 -27.83 12.96 -10.86
CA VAL A 372 -26.82 12.60 -9.86
C VAL A 372 -26.54 13.80 -8.96
N THR A 373 -26.80 13.64 -7.66
CA THR A 373 -26.53 14.68 -6.66
C THR A 373 -25.03 14.78 -6.34
N ARG A 374 -24.59 15.91 -5.77
CA ARG A 374 -23.20 16.08 -5.31
C ARG A 374 -22.79 15.05 -4.26
N THR A 375 -23.69 14.69 -3.34
CA THR A 375 -23.42 13.65 -2.34
C THR A 375 -23.19 12.29 -2.99
N GLN A 376 -24.07 11.89 -3.93
CA GLN A 376 -23.89 10.65 -4.68
C GLN A 376 -22.61 10.67 -5.52
N LEU A 377 -22.27 11.81 -6.13
CA LEU A 377 -21.02 11.97 -6.86
C LEU A 377 -19.81 11.73 -5.94
N ALA A 378 -19.79 12.32 -4.75
CA ALA A 378 -18.69 12.11 -3.79
C ALA A 378 -18.54 10.62 -3.44
N GLU A 379 -19.63 9.94 -3.10
CA GLU A 379 -19.63 8.49 -2.81
C GLU A 379 -19.10 7.67 -3.99
N VAL A 380 -19.55 7.95 -5.22
CA VAL A 380 -19.05 7.28 -6.44
C VAL A 380 -17.55 7.48 -6.58
N LEU A 381 -17.06 8.71 -6.42
CA LEU A 381 -15.63 9.01 -6.58
C LEU A 381 -14.79 8.32 -5.51
N PHE A 382 -15.27 8.23 -4.26
CA PHE A 382 -14.60 7.47 -3.21
C PHE A 382 -14.56 5.96 -3.52
N VAL A 383 -15.67 5.38 -4.00
CA VAL A 383 -15.75 3.96 -4.37
C VAL A 383 -14.83 3.65 -5.56
N LEU A 384 -14.88 4.44 -6.63
CA LEU A 384 -14.02 4.25 -7.80
C LEU A 384 -12.53 4.44 -7.47
N THR A 385 -12.20 5.37 -6.56
CA THR A 385 -10.84 5.54 -6.05
C THR A 385 -10.41 4.32 -5.23
N GLY A 386 -11.29 3.82 -4.34
CA GLY A 386 -11.02 2.65 -3.52
C GLY A 386 -10.84 1.37 -4.33
N ARG A 387 -11.58 1.22 -5.44
CA ARG A 387 -11.38 0.10 -6.39
C ARG A 387 -10.12 0.27 -7.25
N GLY A 388 -9.65 1.49 -7.43
CA GLY A 388 -8.46 1.83 -8.21
C GLY A 388 -8.73 2.17 -9.68
N ASP A 389 -9.98 2.44 -10.07
CA ASP A 389 -10.29 2.87 -11.44
C ASP A 389 -9.86 4.31 -11.70
N ILE A 390 -9.90 5.14 -10.66
CA ILE A 390 -9.49 6.54 -10.69
C ILE A 390 -8.55 6.84 -9.51
N ALA A 391 -7.92 8.01 -9.56
CA ALA A 391 -7.20 8.58 -8.43
C ALA A 391 -7.49 10.07 -8.28
N PRO A 392 -7.38 10.63 -7.07
CA PRO A 392 -7.33 12.07 -6.90
C PRO A 392 -6.07 12.62 -7.60
N ALA A 393 -6.20 13.76 -8.25
CA ALA A 393 -5.05 14.51 -8.74
C ALA A 393 -4.22 15.04 -7.56
N SER A 394 -2.91 15.16 -7.78
CA SER A 394 -1.99 15.69 -6.78
C SER A 394 -2.33 17.15 -6.46
N GLN A 395 -2.23 17.48 -5.18
CA GLN A 395 -2.39 18.84 -4.66
C GLN A 395 -1.04 19.42 -4.18
N SER A 396 0.06 18.85 -4.68
CA SER A 396 1.41 19.27 -4.29
C SER A 396 1.67 20.74 -4.62
N ALA A 397 2.40 21.42 -3.73
CA ALA A 397 2.85 22.79 -3.94
C ALA A 397 4.09 22.90 -4.84
N SER A 398 4.76 21.78 -5.15
CA SER A 398 6.02 21.70 -5.89
C SER A 398 5.90 20.86 -7.17
N SER A 399 4.78 20.95 -7.89
CA SER A 399 4.44 20.01 -8.99
C SER A 399 5.49 19.85 -10.09
N GLU A 400 6.27 20.89 -10.42
CA GLU A 400 7.34 20.81 -11.42
C GLU A 400 8.58 20.06 -10.90
N GLU A 401 8.93 20.27 -9.63
CA GLU A 401 9.99 19.54 -8.95
C GLU A 401 9.59 18.07 -8.77
N ASP A 402 8.33 17.80 -8.42
CA ASP A 402 7.77 16.45 -8.28
C ASP A 402 7.85 15.69 -9.61
N LEU A 403 7.55 16.37 -10.72
CA LEU A 403 7.66 15.81 -12.06
C LEU A 403 9.10 15.38 -12.35
N SER A 404 10.05 16.30 -12.16
CA SER A 404 11.47 16.05 -12.41
C SER A 404 12.02 14.92 -11.52
N ALA A 405 11.69 14.96 -10.23
CA ALA A 405 12.12 13.97 -9.24
C ALA A 405 11.55 12.59 -9.53
N SER A 406 10.26 12.51 -9.89
CA SER A 406 9.59 11.25 -10.21
C SER A 406 10.17 10.59 -11.47
N ILE A 407 10.45 11.38 -12.52
CA ILE A 407 11.08 10.86 -13.74
C ILE A 407 12.48 10.33 -13.44
N ALA A 408 13.27 11.07 -12.66
CA ALA A 408 14.62 10.66 -12.28
C ALA A 408 14.61 9.38 -11.42
N LEU A 409 13.72 9.31 -10.42
CA LEU A 409 13.51 8.12 -9.59
C LEU A 409 13.10 6.91 -10.45
N ASN A 410 12.12 7.08 -11.34
CA ASN A 410 11.64 5.99 -12.19
C ASN A 410 12.72 5.44 -13.11
N ARG A 411 13.56 6.32 -13.69
CA ARG A 411 14.73 5.90 -14.49
C ARG A 411 15.71 5.08 -13.66
N ALA A 412 16.00 5.48 -12.43
CA ALA A 412 16.90 4.74 -11.55
C ALA A 412 16.33 3.37 -11.13
N LEU A 413 15.03 3.28 -10.86
CA LEU A 413 14.36 2.01 -10.58
C LEU A 413 14.43 1.07 -11.80
N CYS A 414 14.12 1.57 -13.01
CA CYS A 414 14.24 0.78 -14.24
C CYS A 414 15.70 0.37 -14.53
N LEU A 415 16.68 1.24 -14.29
CA LEU A 415 18.09 0.87 -14.43
C LEU A 415 18.47 -0.27 -13.50
N ARG A 416 18.02 -0.21 -12.25
CA ARG A 416 18.31 -1.25 -11.25
C ARG A 416 17.63 -2.58 -11.57
N SER A 417 16.47 -2.55 -12.24
CA SER A 417 15.72 -3.76 -12.63
C SER A 417 16.51 -4.70 -13.56
N ARG A 418 17.62 -4.20 -14.16
CA ARG A 418 18.60 -5.02 -14.90
C ARG A 418 19.31 -6.04 -14.03
N TYR A 419 19.54 -5.76 -12.74
CA TYR A 419 20.38 -6.60 -11.88
C TYR A 419 19.59 -7.57 -11.00
N ALA A 420 18.36 -7.21 -10.64
CA ALA A 420 17.51 -8.03 -9.78
C ALA A 420 16.05 -7.61 -9.90
N SER A 421 15.15 -8.50 -9.48
CA SER A 421 13.79 -8.10 -9.13
C SER A 421 13.84 -7.17 -7.92
N GLY A 422 12.98 -6.16 -7.91
CA GLY A 422 12.99 -5.12 -6.90
C GLY A 422 11.66 -4.39 -6.87
N ALA A 423 11.69 -3.06 -6.94
CA ALA A 423 10.49 -2.24 -7.03
C ALA A 423 9.56 -2.73 -8.16
N ASN A 424 8.26 -2.76 -7.88
CA ASN A 424 7.21 -3.15 -8.81
C ASN A 424 6.20 -2.02 -9.09
N HIS A 425 6.57 -0.79 -8.72
CA HIS A 425 5.78 0.42 -8.89
C HIS A 425 6.68 1.56 -9.36
N LEU A 426 6.14 2.43 -10.21
CA LEU A 426 6.80 3.66 -10.65
C LEU A 426 5.98 4.88 -10.24
N ALA A 427 6.68 5.91 -9.78
CA ALA A 427 6.15 7.19 -9.35
C ALA A 427 5.28 7.85 -10.43
N ALA A 428 4.16 8.42 -9.99
CA ALA A 428 3.13 9.07 -10.79
C ALA A 428 2.74 10.40 -10.11
N PRO A 429 3.54 11.47 -10.31
CA PRO A 429 3.45 12.72 -9.54
C PRO A 429 2.10 13.43 -9.70
N ARG A 430 1.41 13.29 -10.83
CA ARG A 430 0.09 13.92 -11.03
C ARG A 430 -1.03 13.32 -10.19
N ILE A 431 -0.80 12.18 -9.53
CA ILE A 431 -1.72 11.59 -8.55
C ILE A 431 -1.09 11.44 -7.16
N GLY A 432 0.10 12.02 -6.94
CA GLY A 432 0.80 11.99 -5.64
C GLY A 432 1.09 10.58 -5.13
N ALA A 433 1.27 9.62 -6.04
CA ALA A 433 1.32 8.18 -5.75
C ALA A 433 2.15 7.46 -6.83
N ALA A 434 1.98 6.14 -6.98
CA ALA A 434 2.60 5.34 -8.02
C ALA A 434 1.59 4.40 -8.70
N ILE A 435 1.99 3.87 -9.87
CA ILE A 435 1.25 2.83 -10.60
C ILE A 435 2.07 1.53 -10.68
N PRO A 436 1.43 0.36 -10.78
CA PRO A 436 2.13 -0.91 -10.88
C PRO A 436 2.89 -1.03 -12.21
N VAL A 437 4.18 -1.36 -12.12
CA VAL A 437 5.05 -1.61 -13.27
C VAL A 437 6.01 -2.73 -12.88
N GLY A 438 5.78 -3.94 -13.41
CA GLY A 438 6.61 -5.11 -13.12
C GLY A 438 7.99 -5.04 -13.77
N ARG A 439 8.91 -5.90 -13.33
CA ARG A 439 10.32 -5.90 -13.78
C ARG A 439 10.46 -5.94 -15.31
N VAL A 440 9.77 -6.85 -15.99
CA VAL A 440 9.88 -6.97 -17.47
C VAL A 440 9.39 -5.69 -18.17
N GLN A 441 8.32 -5.08 -17.66
CA GLN A 441 7.84 -3.79 -18.16
C GLN A 441 8.88 -2.67 -17.93
N GLN A 442 9.56 -2.66 -16.79
CA GLN A 442 10.65 -1.71 -16.51
C GLN A 442 11.84 -1.89 -17.46
N LEU A 443 12.24 -3.14 -17.75
CA LEU A 443 13.30 -3.42 -18.72
C LEU A 443 12.90 -2.96 -20.13
N ILE A 444 11.66 -3.17 -20.54
CA ILE A 444 11.14 -2.67 -21.82
C ILE A 444 11.19 -1.14 -21.85
N LEU A 445 10.71 -0.46 -20.81
CA LEU A 445 10.79 1.00 -20.70
C LEU A 445 12.24 1.48 -20.78
N LEU A 446 13.17 0.81 -20.10
CA LEU A 446 14.59 1.13 -20.14
C LEU A 446 15.18 0.98 -21.55
N ALA A 447 14.86 -0.11 -22.25
CA ALA A 447 15.30 -0.35 -23.62
C ALA A 447 14.74 0.72 -24.58
N ILE A 448 13.47 1.11 -24.43
CA ILE A 448 12.85 2.18 -25.21
C ILE A 448 13.54 3.52 -24.94
N TRP A 449 13.74 3.89 -23.67
CA TRP A 449 14.39 5.15 -23.30
C TRP A 449 15.87 5.19 -23.69
N GLY A 450 16.53 4.04 -23.74
CA GLY A 450 17.89 3.88 -24.23
C GLY A 450 18.02 3.85 -25.76
N GLY A 451 16.91 3.95 -26.51
CA GLY A 451 16.92 3.96 -27.97
C GLY A 451 17.29 2.62 -28.60
N ALA A 452 16.98 1.49 -27.93
CA ALA A 452 17.26 0.16 -28.47
C ALA A 452 16.56 -0.05 -29.83
N LYS A 453 17.32 -0.53 -30.83
CA LYS A 453 16.78 -0.85 -32.16
C LYS A 453 15.88 -2.09 -32.15
N ASP A 454 16.21 -3.05 -31.29
CA ASP A 454 15.47 -4.28 -31.05
C ASP A 454 15.26 -4.40 -29.54
N VAL A 455 14.06 -4.02 -29.08
CA VAL A 455 13.71 -3.96 -27.67
C VAL A 455 13.66 -5.37 -27.08
N GLU A 456 13.03 -6.30 -27.81
CA GLU A 456 12.85 -7.68 -27.43
C GLU A 456 14.19 -8.39 -27.22
N ALA A 457 15.10 -8.29 -28.20
CA ALA A 457 16.43 -8.90 -28.10
C ALA A 457 17.28 -8.27 -26.99
N THR A 458 17.15 -6.95 -26.78
CA THR A 458 17.86 -6.25 -25.70
C THR A 458 17.40 -6.73 -24.32
N VAL A 459 16.09 -6.77 -24.09
CA VAL A 459 15.50 -7.22 -22.82
C VAL A 459 15.81 -8.70 -22.57
N TRP A 460 15.68 -9.55 -23.60
CA TRP A 460 16.05 -10.96 -23.50
C TRP A 460 17.53 -11.15 -23.18
N GLY A 461 18.41 -10.34 -23.79
CA GLY A 461 19.84 -10.38 -23.49
C GLY A 461 20.15 -10.09 -22.02
N TRP A 462 19.43 -9.16 -21.37
CA TRP A 462 19.60 -8.89 -19.95
C TRP A 462 19.09 -10.03 -19.05
N LEU A 463 17.94 -10.62 -19.37
CA LEU A 463 17.34 -11.71 -18.58
C LEU A 463 18.14 -13.01 -18.71
N SER A 464 18.45 -13.41 -19.94
CA SER A 464 19.18 -14.66 -20.22
C SER A 464 20.61 -14.66 -19.68
N ALA A 465 21.27 -13.50 -19.61
CA ALA A 465 22.59 -13.37 -18.99
C ALA A 465 22.59 -13.65 -17.48
N GLN A 466 21.41 -13.71 -16.85
CA GLN A 466 21.20 -14.03 -15.44
C GLN A 466 20.47 -15.37 -15.24
N ASP A 467 20.38 -16.19 -16.29
CA ASP A 467 19.62 -17.44 -16.31
C ASP A 467 18.12 -17.26 -15.97
N GLU A 468 17.59 -16.05 -16.15
CA GLU A 468 16.17 -15.76 -15.88
C GLU A 468 15.29 -16.00 -17.10
N ARG A 469 14.13 -16.61 -16.85
CA ARG A 469 13.11 -16.95 -17.85
C ARG A 469 11.76 -16.40 -17.45
N LEU A 470 10.93 -16.04 -18.43
CA LEU A 470 9.58 -15.56 -18.18
C LEU A 470 8.65 -16.73 -17.84
N VAL A 471 7.59 -16.41 -17.11
CA VAL A 471 6.51 -17.36 -16.77
C VAL A 471 5.24 -16.91 -17.46
N ARG A 472 4.60 -17.83 -18.18
CA ARG A 472 3.32 -17.61 -18.85
C ARG A 472 2.30 -18.63 -18.34
N LYS A 473 1.19 -18.16 -17.78
CA LYS A 473 0.13 -19.02 -17.19
C LYS A 473 0.64 -20.03 -16.14
N GLY A 474 1.67 -19.64 -15.38
CA GLY A 474 2.27 -20.48 -14.34
C GLY A 474 3.34 -21.46 -14.82
N GLU A 475 3.64 -21.48 -16.13
CA GLU A 475 4.68 -22.33 -16.72
C GLU A 475 5.88 -21.49 -17.15
N THR A 476 7.08 -21.98 -16.86
CA THR A 476 8.34 -21.35 -17.28
C THR A 476 8.54 -21.56 -18.77
N LEU A 477 8.91 -20.49 -19.49
CA LEU A 477 9.20 -20.55 -20.91
C LEU A 477 10.63 -21.05 -21.12
N GLU A 478 10.77 -22.23 -21.75
CA GLU A 478 12.06 -22.92 -21.84
C GLU A 478 12.89 -22.52 -23.07
N SER A 479 12.24 -22.14 -24.18
CA SER A 479 12.92 -21.76 -25.42
C SER A 479 13.18 -20.25 -25.47
N ALA A 480 14.24 -19.83 -26.19
CA ALA A 480 14.53 -18.42 -26.39
C ALA A 480 13.43 -17.75 -27.22
N GLU A 481 12.88 -18.48 -28.20
CA GLU A 481 11.80 -18.05 -29.08
C GLU A 481 10.52 -17.73 -28.29
N ASP A 482 10.13 -18.59 -27.35
CA ASP A 482 8.95 -18.37 -26.51
C ASP A 482 9.11 -17.15 -25.59
N ASN A 483 10.31 -16.98 -25.00
CA ASN A 483 10.61 -15.81 -24.16
C ASN A 483 10.56 -14.51 -24.96
N LEU A 484 11.13 -14.49 -26.17
CA LEU A 484 11.07 -13.33 -27.06
C LEU A 484 9.63 -12.98 -27.46
N GLU A 485 8.79 -13.99 -27.73
CA GLU A 485 7.37 -13.77 -28.07
C GLU A 485 6.58 -13.21 -26.88
N GLU A 486 6.86 -13.68 -25.66
CA GLU A 486 6.24 -13.13 -24.46
C GLU A 486 6.69 -11.69 -24.19
N ILE A 487 7.99 -11.40 -24.36
CA ILE A 487 8.50 -10.03 -24.26
C ILE A 487 7.84 -9.13 -25.30
N ARG A 488 7.64 -9.59 -26.55
CA ARG A 488 6.91 -8.86 -27.60
C ARG A 488 5.47 -8.54 -27.19
N THR A 489 4.79 -9.51 -26.58
CA THR A 489 3.42 -9.33 -26.07
C THR A 489 3.38 -8.26 -24.98
N ILE A 490 4.30 -8.32 -24.01
CA ILE A 490 4.40 -7.32 -22.94
C ILE A 490 4.80 -5.96 -23.51
N HIS A 491 5.69 -5.91 -24.50
CA HIS A 491 6.12 -4.69 -25.17
C HIS A 491 4.96 -3.99 -25.88
N ALA A 492 4.11 -4.73 -26.59
CA ALA A 492 2.90 -4.18 -27.20
C ALA A 492 1.98 -3.53 -26.15
N HIS A 493 1.78 -4.18 -25.00
CA HIS A 493 1.02 -3.61 -23.89
C HIS A 493 1.70 -2.36 -23.30
N VAL A 494 3.03 -2.39 -23.13
CA VAL A 494 3.78 -1.23 -22.62
C VAL A 494 3.64 -0.03 -23.56
N ALA A 495 3.78 -0.23 -24.86
CA ALA A 495 3.70 0.85 -25.84
C ALA A 495 2.28 1.41 -25.98
N ALA A 496 1.25 0.55 -25.97
CA ALA A 496 -0.13 0.97 -26.20
C ALA A 496 -0.84 1.54 -24.96
N ILE A 497 -0.50 1.06 -23.76
CA ILE A 497 -1.25 1.35 -22.53
C ILE A 497 -0.35 1.99 -21.47
N LEU A 498 0.72 1.30 -21.07
CA LEU A 498 1.48 1.71 -19.88
C LEU A 498 2.30 2.98 -20.07
N LEU A 499 3.04 3.12 -21.16
CA LEU A 499 3.87 4.29 -21.42
C LEU A 499 3.02 5.57 -21.63
N PRO A 500 1.92 5.53 -22.40
CA PRO A 500 0.98 6.65 -22.45
C PRO A 500 0.42 7.01 -21.06
N LEU A 501 0.04 6.02 -20.25
CA LEU A 501 -0.42 6.25 -18.88
C LEU A 501 0.67 6.90 -18.00
N LEU A 502 1.91 6.40 -18.06
CA LEU A 502 3.05 6.98 -17.32
C LEU A 502 3.28 8.44 -17.71
N ARG A 503 3.32 8.75 -19.00
CA ARG A 503 3.47 10.14 -19.48
C ARG A 503 2.34 11.03 -19.00
N ARG A 504 1.09 10.56 -19.16
CA ARG A 504 -0.11 11.24 -18.70
C ARG A 504 -0.07 11.58 -17.22
N LEU A 505 0.49 10.70 -16.40
CA LEU A 505 0.64 10.87 -14.95
C LEU A 505 1.96 11.55 -14.53
N GLY A 506 2.82 11.92 -15.48
CA GLY A 506 4.12 12.55 -15.23
C GLY A 506 5.23 11.59 -14.77
N GLY A 507 5.01 10.28 -14.84
CA GLY A 507 6.02 9.27 -14.49
C GLY A 507 7.08 9.03 -15.57
N ALA A 508 6.91 9.59 -16.76
CA ALA A 508 7.86 9.51 -17.88
C ALA A 508 7.85 10.80 -18.70
N ALA A 509 8.97 11.11 -19.36
CA ALA A 509 9.07 12.28 -20.24
C ALA A 509 8.21 12.13 -21.51
N ASP A 510 7.66 13.25 -21.98
CA ASP A 510 6.79 13.30 -23.17
C ASP A 510 7.55 13.06 -24.48
N THR A 511 8.86 13.32 -24.52
CA THR A 511 9.69 13.07 -25.69
C THR A 511 10.38 11.70 -25.62
N ALA A 512 10.49 11.03 -26.76
CA ALA A 512 11.41 9.90 -26.94
C ALA A 512 12.89 10.34 -26.97
N ALA A 513 13.14 11.64 -27.05
CA ALA A 513 14.46 12.25 -27.16
C ALA A 513 14.68 13.22 -26.00
N GLY A 514 15.57 12.83 -25.10
CA GLY A 514 16.07 13.62 -23.99
C GLY A 514 17.35 12.97 -23.51
N ASP A 515 18.34 12.94 -24.41
CA ASP A 515 19.72 12.53 -24.18
C ASP A 515 20.30 13.27 -22.98
N VAL A 516 20.38 12.56 -21.86
CA VAL A 516 21.59 12.63 -21.02
C VAL A 516 22.21 11.26 -21.19
N ALA A 517 23.37 11.23 -21.83
CA ALA A 517 24.12 10.01 -22.09
C ALA A 517 24.16 9.15 -20.82
N LEU A 518 23.80 7.87 -20.97
CA LEU A 518 24.18 6.80 -20.05
C LEU A 518 25.72 6.78 -20.00
N THR A 519 26.29 7.62 -19.15
CA THR A 519 27.70 7.51 -18.77
C THR A 519 27.77 6.49 -17.64
N ALA A 520 28.69 5.54 -17.85
CA ALA A 520 28.77 4.22 -17.25
C ALA A 520 28.90 4.19 -15.72
#